data_AF-A0A960TEJ4-F1
#
_entry.id   AF-A0A960TEJ4-F1
#
_cell.length_a   1.000
_cell.length_b   1.000
_cell.length_c   1.000
_cell.angle_alpha   90.00
_cell.angle_beta   90.00
_cell.angle_gamma   90.00
#
_symmetry.space_group_name_H-M   'P 1'
#
loop_
_entity.id
_entity.type
_entity.pdbx_description
1 polymer ?
#
loop_
_entity_poly.entity_id
_entity_poly.type
_entity_poly.pdbx_seq_one_letter_code
_entity_poly.pdbx_strand_id
1 'polypeptide(L)'
;SLFLHANFFHLLGNMLFLYIFGDNVEDVLGSFRFAGAFLLAGLCGNLGYHLVHLQSPTMAIGASGAVSGIMGLYYLLFPAVRSQLTLTGSGQRVTIPMSMPWALSIWFGYQAFLMIILEFDNTIPVAFSAHVAGFLAGMGMGWLARKRGLLDQHRLRLVREKTTHEEVICPACYHETPAAGYGRYVCSHCRTEFLFERTGIRILNQF
;
A
#
# COMPACT_ATOMS: atom_id res chain seq x y z
N SER A 1 -21.63 1.83 -7.69
CA SER A 1 -21.29 0.40 -7.59
C SER A 1 -20.30 0.06 -6.47
N LEU A 2 -19.53 1.02 -5.95
CA LEU A 2 -18.37 0.77 -5.07
C LEU A 2 -18.66 -0.04 -3.79
N PHE A 3 -19.84 0.11 -3.20
CA PHE A 3 -20.20 -0.56 -1.94
C PHE A 3 -21.03 -1.83 -2.14
N LEU A 4 -21.46 -2.11 -3.37
CA LEU A 4 -22.21 -3.33 -3.71
C LEU A 4 -21.23 -4.46 -3.98
N HIS A 5 -21.55 -5.67 -3.53
CA HIS A 5 -20.68 -6.84 -3.69
C HIS A 5 -21.49 -8.01 -4.25
N ALA A 6 -20.88 -8.74 -5.20
CA ALA A 6 -21.54 -9.84 -5.88
C ALA A 6 -21.86 -11.03 -4.96
N ASN A 7 -21.06 -11.24 -3.92
CA ASN A 7 -21.26 -12.29 -2.92
C ASN A 7 -20.44 -11.99 -1.65
N PHE A 8 -20.66 -12.78 -0.60
CA PHE A 8 -19.98 -12.64 0.69
C PHE A 8 -18.46 -12.77 0.58
N PHE A 9 -17.95 -13.75 -0.19
CA PHE A 9 -16.50 -13.95 -0.34
C PHE A 9 -15.82 -12.79 -1.06
N HIS A 10 -16.51 -12.16 -2.01
CA HIS A 10 -16.03 -10.96 -2.69
C HIS A 10 -15.92 -9.79 -1.70
N LEU A 11 -16.93 -9.58 -0.84
CA LEU A 11 -16.84 -8.58 0.23
C LEU A 11 -15.69 -8.89 1.19
N LEU A 12 -15.61 -10.13 1.67
CA LEU A 12 -14.57 -10.56 2.60
C LEU A 12 -13.17 -10.34 2.03
N GLY A 13 -12.95 -10.67 0.75
CA GLY A 13 -11.69 -10.41 0.06
C GLY A 13 -11.34 -8.93 0.03
N ASN A 14 -12.28 -8.06 -0.36
CA ASN A 14 -12.05 -6.62 -0.38
C ASN A 14 -11.72 -6.08 1.02
N MET A 15 -12.44 -6.52 2.05
CA MET A 15 -12.18 -6.09 3.43
C MET A 15 -10.85 -6.60 3.96
N LEU A 16 -10.43 -7.83 3.61
CA LEU A 16 -9.13 -8.38 4.00
C LEU A 16 -7.98 -7.56 3.40
N PHE A 17 -8.03 -7.27 2.10
CA PHE A 17 -7.01 -6.43 1.47
C PHE A 17 -7.05 -4.99 2.01
N LEU A 18 -8.24 -4.44 2.21
CA LEU A 18 -8.36 -3.11 2.82
C LEU A 18 -7.80 -3.08 4.24
N TYR A 19 -7.97 -4.15 5.03
CA TYR A 19 -7.38 -4.27 6.36
C TYR A 19 -5.84 -4.36 6.30
N ILE A 20 -5.29 -5.18 5.40
CA ILE A 20 -3.84 -5.37 5.26
C ILE A 20 -3.13 -4.09 4.81
N PHE A 21 -3.72 -3.36 3.85
CA PHE A 21 -3.05 -2.23 3.20
C PHE A 21 -3.56 -0.87 3.66
N GLY A 22 -4.84 -0.78 4.05
CA GLY A 22 -5.53 0.47 4.31
C GLY A 22 -5.04 1.19 5.55
N ASP A 23 -4.83 0.48 6.65
CA ASP A 23 -4.41 1.05 7.95
C ASP A 23 -3.14 1.90 7.80
N ASN A 24 -2.08 1.30 7.24
CA ASN A 24 -0.81 1.99 6.97
C ASN A 24 -0.96 3.21 6.04
N VAL A 25 -1.84 3.13 5.03
CA VAL A 25 -2.06 4.24 4.09
C VAL A 25 -2.89 5.35 4.74
N GLU A 26 -3.89 5.01 5.55
CA GLU A 26 -4.68 5.95 6.33
C GLU A 26 -3.81 6.71 7.31
N ASP A 27 -2.89 6.02 7.97
CA ASP A 27 -1.95 6.59 8.92
C ASP A 27 -1.09 7.72 8.33
N VAL A 28 -0.68 7.56 7.07
CA VAL A 28 0.10 8.55 6.32
C VAL A 28 -0.77 9.70 5.81
N LEU A 29 -1.96 9.41 5.30
CA LEU A 29 -2.83 10.41 4.65
C LEU A 29 -3.71 11.19 5.65
N GLY A 30 -4.07 10.55 6.76
CA GLY A 30 -5.18 10.90 7.64
C GLY A 30 -6.54 10.49 7.05
N SER A 31 -7.52 10.23 7.92
CA SER A 31 -8.82 9.63 7.58
C SER A 31 -9.57 10.32 6.44
N PHE A 32 -9.60 11.65 6.41
CA PHE A 32 -10.32 12.38 5.34
C PHE A 32 -9.68 12.21 3.96
N ARG A 33 -8.34 12.26 3.87
CA ARG A 33 -7.62 12.08 2.61
C ARG A 33 -7.63 10.61 2.19
N PHE A 34 -7.60 9.69 3.14
CA PHE A 34 -7.78 8.27 2.89
C PHE A 34 -9.14 7.97 2.27
N ALA A 35 -10.24 8.46 2.88
CA ALA A 35 -11.58 8.31 2.31
C ALA A 35 -11.68 8.92 0.91
N GLY A 36 -11.14 10.12 0.70
CA GLY A 36 -11.08 10.75 -0.61
C GLY A 36 -10.28 9.94 -1.64
N ALA A 37 -9.13 9.40 -1.24
CA ALA A 37 -8.29 8.56 -2.09
C ALA A 37 -8.99 7.23 -2.45
N PHE A 38 -9.66 6.59 -1.50
CA PHE A 38 -10.43 5.36 -1.74
C PHE A 38 -11.56 5.61 -2.75
N LEU A 39 -12.33 6.67 -2.57
CA LEU A 39 -13.41 7.04 -3.50
C LEU A 39 -12.88 7.39 -4.89
N LEU A 40 -11.79 8.16 -4.97
CA LEU A 40 -11.18 8.55 -6.24
C LEU A 40 -10.59 7.34 -6.98
N ALA A 41 -9.90 6.44 -6.27
CA ALA A 41 -9.42 5.18 -6.83
C ALA A 41 -10.57 4.32 -7.37
N GLY A 42 -11.67 4.22 -6.62
CA GLY A 42 -12.87 3.51 -7.06
C GLY A 42 -13.50 4.13 -8.32
N LEU A 43 -13.56 5.46 -8.39
CA LEU A 43 -14.02 6.18 -9.57
C LEU A 43 -13.13 5.93 -10.79
N CYS A 44 -11.81 6.01 -10.62
CA CYS A 44 -10.85 5.72 -11.68
C CYS A 44 -10.92 4.25 -12.14
N GLY A 45 -11.11 3.31 -11.21
CA GLY A 45 -11.32 1.90 -11.52
C GLY A 45 -12.59 1.69 -12.37
N ASN A 46 -13.71 2.27 -11.95
CA ASN A 46 -14.96 2.20 -12.71
C ASN A 46 -14.83 2.85 -14.09
N LEU A 47 -14.14 3.98 -14.19
CA LEU A 47 -13.88 4.64 -15.47
C LEU A 47 -13.01 3.76 -16.37
N GLY A 48 -11.97 3.14 -15.82
CA GLY A 48 -11.13 2.18 -16.56
C GLY A 48 -11.93 1.03 -17.14
N TYR A 49 -12.82 0.44 -16.34
CA TYR A 49 -13.72 -0.61 -16.83
C TYR A 49 -14.65 -0.11 -17.94
N HIS A 50 -15.26 1.06 -17.75
CA HIS A 50 -16.18 1.63 -18.74
C HIS A 50 -15.49 1.95 -20.07
N LEU A 51 -14.24 2.44 -20.04
CA LEU A 51 -13.46 2.72 -21.25
C LEU A 51 -13.12 1.45 -22.03
N VAL A 52 -13.01 0.30 -21.37
CA VAL A 52 -12.79 -1.00 -22.00
C VAL A 52 -14.11 -1.62 -22.50
N HIS A 53 -15.23 -1.31 -21.83
CA HIS A 53 -16.56 -1.86 -22.10
C HIS A 53 -17.55 -0.80 -22.61
N LEU A 54 -17.14 0.04 -23.57
CA LEU A 54 -17.95 1.17 -24.05
C LEU A 54 -19.35 0.79 -24.54
N GLN A 55 -19.51 -0.43 -25.04
CA GLN A 55 -20.77 -0.93 -25.61
C GLN A 55 -21.58 -1.79 -24.63
N SER A 56 -21.04 -2.08 -23.45
CA SER A 56 -21.73 -2.94 -22.47
C SER A 56 -22.66 -2.11 -21.58
N PRO A 57 -23.91 -2.54 -21.36
CA PRO A 57 -24.76 -1.97 -20.33
C PRO A 57 -24.34 -2.41 -18.92
N THR A 58 -23.39 -3.35 -18.80
CA THR A 58 -22.92 -3.84 -17.50
C THR A 58 -22.01 -2.82 -16.83
N MET A 59 -22.20 -2.64 -15.52
CA MET A 59 -21.31 -1.84 -14.69
C MET A 59 -20.48 -2.77 -13.81
N ALA A 60 -19.20 -2.42 -13.61
CA ALA A 60 -18.39 -3.08 -12.58
C ALA A 60 -19.03 -2.88 -11.20
N ILE A 61 -19.11 -3.96 -10.42
CA ILE A 61 -19.63 -3.98 -9.05
C ILE A 61 -18.53 -4.41 -8.10
N GLY A 62 -18.35 -3.68 -7.00
CA GLY A 62 -17.37 -4.00 -5.97
C GLY A 62 -16.45 -2.85 -5.60
N ALA A 63 -15.84 -2.98 -4.43
CA ALA A 63 -14.81 -2.07 -3.92
C ALA A 63 -13.42 -2.36 -4.50
N SER A 64 -13.25 -3.43 -5.29
CA SER A 64 -11.94 -3.98 -5.65
C SER A 64 -11.06 -3.02 -6.46
N GLY A 65 -11.65 -2.18 -7.31
CA GLY A 65 -10.92 -1.10 -7.98
C GLY A 65 -10.37 -0.05 -7.01
N ALA A 66 -11.14 0.33 -5.98
CA ALA A 66 -10.66 1.24 -4.92
C ALA A 66 -9.58 0.58 -4.06
N VAL A 67 -9.77 -0.68 -3.66
CA VAL A 67 -8.77 -1.46 -2.92
C VAL A 67 -7.47 -1.59 -3.72
N SER A 68 -7.57 -1.84 -5.03
CA SER A 68 -6.41 -1.86 -5.93
C SER A 68 -5.67 -0.50 -5.93
N GLY A 69 -6.39 0.61 -5.88
CA GLY A 69 -5.77 1.93 -5.72
C GLY A 69 -5.12 2.16 -4.36
N ILE A 70 -5.66 1.62 -3.28
CA ILE A 70 -4.96 1.61 -1.98
C ILE A 70 -3.67 0.79 -2.06
N MET A 71 -3.67 -0.34 -2.77
CA MET A 71 -2.45 -1.11 -3.03
C MET A 71 -1.43 -0.33 -3.86
N GLY A 72 -1.88 0.42 -4.88
CA GLY A 72 -1.02 1.32 -5.67
C GLY A 72 -0.43 2.48 -4.86
N LEU A 73 -1.20 3.03 -3.91
CA LEU A 73 -0.69 3.98 -2.91
C LEU A 73 0.39 3.33 -2.03
N TYR A 74 0.09 2.15 -1.50
CA TYR A 74 0.99 1.39 -0.64
C TYR A 74 2.33 1.07 -1.34
N TYR A 75 2.27 0.69 -2.61
CA TYR A 75 3.44 0.42 -3.45
C TYR A 75 4.49 1.53 -3.39
N LEU A 76 4.05 2.79 -3.44
CA LEU A 76 4.96 3.94 -3.43
C LEU A 76 5.34 4.43 -2.04
N LEU A 77 4.44 4.29 -1.07
CA LEU A 77 4.66 4.78 0.30
C LEU A 77 5.56 3.85 1.12
N PHE A 78 5.50 2.54 0.87
CA PHE A 78 6.13 1.52 1.70
C PHE A 78 7.11 0.59 0.94
N PRO A 79 8.08 1.12 0.16
CA PRO A 79 8.95 0.29 -0.67
C PRO A 79 9.92 -0.60 0.12
N ALA A 80 10.19 -0.24 1.39
CA ALA A 80 11.09 -0.97 2.27
C ALA A 80 10.41 -2.15 2.99
N VAL A 81 9.07 -2.22 2.99
CA VAL A 81 8.34 -3.31 3.65
C VAL A 81 8.65 -4.63 2.94
N ARG A 82 8.88 -5.69 3.74
CA ARG A 82 9.14 -7.04 3.24
C ARG A 82 7.88 -7.87 3.34
N SER A 83 7.66 -8.72 2.36
CA SER A 83 6.65 -9.77 2.36
C SER A 83 7.27 -11.12 2.09
N GLN A 84 6.48 -12.15 2.30
CA GLN A 84 6.86 -13.52 2.03
C GLN A 84 5.81 -14.14 1.11
N LEU A 85 6.23 -14.63 -0.04
CA LEU A 85 5.39 -15.43 -0.91
C LEU A 85 5.54 -16.89 -0.48
N THR A 86 4.50 -17.47 0.10
CA THR A 86 4.47 -18.89 0.44
C THR A 86 3.74 -19.68 -0.63
N LEU A 87 4.49 -20.44 -1.42
CA LEU A 87 3.96 -21.40 -2.38
C LEU A 87 3.79 -22.74 -1.66
N THR A 88 2.58 -23.30 -1.69
CA THR A 88 2.28 -24.63 -1.13
C THR A 88 1.84 -25.53 -2.28
N GLY A 89 2.61 -26.58 -2.56
CA GLY A 89 2.34 -27.51 -3.65
C GLY A 89 3.12 -28.82 -3.46
N SER A 90 2.57 -29.94 -3.94
CA SER A 90 3.20 -31.28 -3.89
C SER A 90 3.75 -31.71 -2.51
N GLY A 91 3.09 -31.29 -1.41
CA GLY A 91 3.52 -31.59 -0.04
C GLY A 91 4.71 -30.75 0.46
N GLN A 92 5.21 -29.80 -0.32
CA GLN A 92 6.29 -28.88 0.07
C GLN A 92 5.78 -27.45 0.22
N ARG A 93 6.37 -26.73 1.19
CA ARG A 93 6.13 -25.32 1.43
C ARG A 93 7.41 -24.55 1.09
N VAL A 94 7.35 -23.73 0.06
CA VAL A 94 8.46 -22.86 -0.34
C VAL A 94 8.09 -21.43 0.01
N THR A 95 8.88 -20.79 0.88
CA THR A 95 8.69 -19.39 1.26
C THR A 95 9.79 -18.55 0.62
N ILE A 96 9.39 -17.61 -0.23
CA ILE A 96 10.30 -16.70 -0.93
C ILE A 96 10.15 -15.30 -0.30
N PRO A 97 11.15 -14.80 0.44
CA PRO A 97 11.12 -13.44 0.93
C PRO A 97 11.29 -12.47 -0.25
N MET A 98 10.46 -11.42 -0.28
CA MET A 98 10.55 -10.36 -1.30
C MET A 98 10.21 -9.01 -0.70
N SER A 99 10.52 -7.93 -1.42
CA SER A 99 10.03 -6.61 -1.05
C SER A 99 8.58 -6.45 -1.51
N MET A 100 7.83 -5.60 -0.80
CA MET A 100 6.43 -5.32 -1.14
C MET A 100 6.24 -4.76 -2.55
N PRO A 101 7.12 -3.89 -3.09
CA PRO A 101 7.06 -3.50 -4.49
C PRO A 101 7.08 -4.70 -5.44
N TRP A 102 7.93 -5.70 -5.20
CA TRP A 102 7.97 -6.90 -6.04
C TRP A 102 6.68 -7.70 -5.96
N ALA A 103 6.15 -7.93 -4.75
CA ALA A 103 4.90 -8.65 -4.56
C ALA A 103 3.73 -7.96 -5.28
N LEU A 104 3.61 -6.64 -5.12
CA LEU A 104 2.56 -5.84 -5.74
C LEU A 104 2.75 -5.69 -7.26
N SER A 105 4.00 -5.64 -7.75
CA SER A 105 4.29 -5.66 -9.19
C SER A 105 3.92 -6.99 -9.83
N ILE A 106 4.19 -8.11 -9.18
CA ILE A 106 3.76 -9.44 -9.65
C ILE A 106 2.23 -9.52 -9.68
N TRP A 107 1.57 -9.07 -8.61
CA TRP A 107 0.11 -9.04 -8.56
C TRP A 107 -0.48 -8.15 -9.66
N PHE A 108 0.02 -6.92 -9.81
CA PHE A 108 -0.42 -5.99 -10.86
C PHE A 108 -0.17 -6.55 -12.26
N GLY A 109 1.01 -7.12 -12.50
CA GLY A 109 1.35 -7.76 -13.77
C GLY A 109 0.42 -8.95 -14.07
N TYR A 110 0.06 -9.74 -13.06
CA TYR A 110 -0.92 -10.81 -13.19
C TYR A 110 -2.32 -10.26 -13.53
N GLN A 111 -2.79 -9.22 -12.85
CA GLN A 111 -4.08 -8.57 -13.18
C GLN A 111 -4.09 -8.02 -14.61
N ALA A 112 -3.01 -7.35 -15.04
CA ALA A 112 -2.88 -6.84 -16.39
C ALA A 112 -2.81 -7.96 -17.45
N PHE A 113 -2.13 -9.06 -17.14
CA PHE A 113 -2.13 -10.23 -18.01
C PHE A 113 -3.52 -10.84 -18.13
N LEU A 114 -4.22 -11.07 -17.01
CA LEU A 114 -5.59 -11.59 -17.02
C LEU A 114 -6.57 -10.67 -17.73
N MET A 115 -6.39 -9.35 -17.62
CA MET A 115 -7.17 -8.38 -18.41
C MET A 115 -7.03 -8.62 -19.92
N ILE A 116 -5.85 -8.99 -20.41
CA ILE A 116 -5.66 -9.23 -21.85
C ILE A 116 -6.37 -10.51 -22.30
N ILE A 117 -6.38 -11.54 -21.46
CA ILE A 117 -6.84 -12.88 -21.88
C ILE A 117 -8.27 -13.23 -21.45
N LEU A 118 -8.79 -12.63 -20.38
CA LEU A 118 -10.04 -13.05 -19.72
C LEU A 118 -11.05 -11.91 -19.49
N GLU A 119 -10.73 -10.65 -19.77
CA GLU A 119 -11.62 -9.51 -19.45
C GLU A 119 -13.01 -9.62 -20.11
N PHE A 120 -13.07 -10.15 -21.32
CA PHE A 120 -14.32 -10.30 -22.07
C PHE A 120 -14.99 -11.67 -21.89
N ASP A 121 -14.45 -12.53 -21.03
CA ASP A 121 -15.08 -13.80 -20.68
C ASP A 121 -16.17 -13.56 -19.62
N ASN A 122 -17.43 -13.55 -20.07
CA ASN A 122 -18.60 -13.33 -19.22
C ASN A 122 -18.81 -14.40 -18.14
N THR A 123 -18.08 -15.52 -18.18
CA THR A 123 -18.11 -16.54 -17.12
C THR A 123 -17.25 -16.18 -15.92
N ILE A 124 -16.35 -15.20 -16.07
CA ILE A 124 -15.42 -14.75 -15.04
C ILE A 124 -15.90 -13.41 -14.47
N PRO A 125 -16.47 -13.37 -13.25
CA PRO A 125 -17.08 -12.17 -12.69
C PRO A 125 -16.03 -11.24 -12.06
N VAL A 126 -14.98 -10.89 -12.82
CA VAL A 126 -13.87 -10.05 -12.35
C VAL A 126 -13.56 -8.96 -13.38
N ALA A 127 -13.63 -7.70 -12.95
CA ALA A 127 -13.27 -6.54 -13.75
C ALA A 127 -11.77 -6.24 -13.63
N PHE A 128 -10.91 -6.94 -14.37
CA PHE A 128 -9.46 -6.77 -14.28
C PHE A 128 -9.02 -5.37 -14.70
N SER A 129 -9.68 -4.78 -15.70
CA SER A 129 -9.45 -3.39 -16.11
C SER A 129 -9.69 -2.37 -14.98
N ALA A 130 -10.67 -2.63 -14.10
CA ALA A 130 -10.91 -1.80 -12.92
C ALA A 130 -9.76 -1.89 -11.91
N HIS A 131 -9.17 -3.09 -11.74
CA HIS A 131 -8.00 -3.28 -10.88
C HIS A 131 -6.79 -2.53 -11.43
N VAL A 132 -6.51 -2.65 -12.74
CA VAL A 132 -5.39 -1.98 -13.39
C VAL A 132 -5.52 -0.46 -13.27
N ALA A 133 -6.67 0.09 -13.65
CA ALA A 133 -6.90 1.54 -13.58
C ALA A 133 -6.88 2.08 -12.14
N GLY A 134 -7.48 1.34 -11.19
CA GLY A 134 -7.43 1.67 -9.77
C GLY A 134 -5.99 1.72 -9.24
N PHE A 135 -5.18 0.69 -9.52
CA PHE A 135 -3.79 0.63 -9.09
C PHE A 135 -2.96 1.81 -9.61
N LEU A 136 -3.08 2.13 -10.90
CA LEU A 136 -2.38 3.25 -11.53
C LEU A 136 -2.81 4.60 -10.94
N ALA A 137 -4.11 4.80 -10.68
CA ALA A 137 -4.59 5.99 -9.98
C ALA A 137 -4.01 6.09 -8.56
N GLY A 138 -3.95 4.96 -7.85
CA GLY A 138 -3.27 4.82 -6.57
C GLY A 138 -1.80 5.25 -6.60
N MET A 139 -1.04 4.76 -7.59
CA MET A 139 0.35 5.19 -7.79
C MET A 139 0.44 6.69 -8.06
N GLY A 140 -0.43 7.25 -8.89
CA GLY A 140 -0.47 8.70 -9.12
C GLY A 140 -0.68 9.50 -7.82
N MET A 141 -1.61 9.07 -6.98
CA MET A 141 -1.87 9.67 -5.68
C MET A 141 -0.70 9.48 -4.69
N GLY A 142 -0.07 8.30 -4.68
CA GLY A 142 1.09 8.02 -3.83
C GLY A 142 2.30 8.87 -4.19
N TRP A 143 2.53 9.09 -5.49
CA TRP A 143 3.56 10.02 -5.96
C TRP A 143 3.26 11.45 -5.46
N LEU A 144 2.01 11.91 -5.57
CA LEU A 144 1.60 13.22 -5.09
C LEU A 144 1.74 13.34 -3.56
N ALA A 145 1.41 12.30 -2.80
CA ALA A 145 1.55 12.26 -1.34
C ALA A 145 3.02 12.40 -0.92
N ARG A 146 3.94 11.71 -1.61
CA ARG A 146 5.39 11.83 -1.39
C ARG A 146 5.88 13.23 -1.74
N LYS A 147 5.46 13.78 -2.87
CA LYS A 147 5.84 15.15 -3.29
C LYS A 147 5.37 16.22 -2.30
N ARG A 148 4.22 16.01 -1.66
CA ARG A 148 3.69 16.88 -0.60
C ARG A 148 4.31 16.64 0.78
N GLY A 149 5.26 15.71 0.91
CA GLY A 149 5.94 15.42 2.17
C GLY A 149 5.06 14.74 3.22
N LEU A 150 3.89 14.18 2.84
CA LEU A 150 2.97 13.55 3.80
C LEU A 150 3.61 12.34 4.49
N LEU A 151 4.38 11.57 3.73
CA LEU A 151 5.14 10.44 4.27
C LEU A 151 6.17 10.93 5.30
N ASP A 152 6.92 11.99 4.98
CA ASP A 152 7.94 12.53 5.90
C ASP A 152 7.33 13.14 7.16
N GLN A 153 6.17 13.79 7.04
CA GLN A 153 5.40 14.30 8.19
C GLN A 153 4.92 13.16 9.11
N HIS A 154 4.34 12.10 8.53
CA HIS A 154 3.91 10.92 9.26
C HIS A 154 5.08 10.26 10.01
N ARG A 155 6.21 10.14 9.32
CA ARG A 155 7.45 9.61 9.87
C ARG A 155 7.99 10.41 11.06
N LEU A 156 7.99 11.75 10.96
CA LEU A 156 8.35 12.63 12.06
C LEU A 156 7.36 12.55 13.23
N ARG A 157 6.07 12.35 12.94
CA ARG A 157 5.03 12.13 13.96
C ARG A 157 5.29 10.84 14.73
N LEU A 158 5.50 9.72 14.03
CA LEU A 158 5.83 8.42 14.65
C LEU A 158 7.07 8.51 15.51
N VAL A 159 8.11 9.18 15.01
CA VAL A 159 9.32 9.45 15.79
C VAL A 159 8.98 10.22 17.07
N ARG A 160 8.17 11.27 17.03
CA ARG A 160 7.81 12.04 18.24
C ARG A 160 6.94 11.24 19.21
N GLU A 161 6.01 10.43 18.73
CA GLU A 161 5.04 9.70 19.54
C GLU A 161 5.63 8.44 20.18
N LYS A 162 6.41 7.67 19.42
CA LYS A 162 6.96 6.38 19.87
C LYS A 162 8.32 6.50 20.53
N THR A 163 9.00 7.65 20.39
CA THR A 163 10.29 7.80 21.06
C THR A 163 10.08 8.00 22.56
N THR A 164 10.53 7.01 23.33
CA THR A 164 10.58 7.05 24.79
C THR A 164 12.05 7.10 25.22
N HIS A 165 12.31 7.20 26.53
CA HIS A 165 13.68 7.06 27.03
C HIS A 165 14.25 5.64 26.86
N GLU A 166 13.43 4.67 26.44
CA GLU A 166 13.75 3.24 26.33
C GLU A 166 13.85 2.77 24.86
N GLU A 167 13.10 3.38 23.93
CA GLU A 167 13.10 3.02 22.52
C GLU A 167 13.02 4.26 21.62
N VAL A 168 13.86 4.32 20.58
CA VAL A 168 13.91 5.42 19.61
C VAL A 168 13.76 4.85 18.20
N ILE A 169 12.87 5.44 17.40
CA ILE A 169 12.70 5.04 15.99
C ILE A 169 13.73 5.75 15.13
N CYS A 170 14.50 4.98 14.35
CA CYS A 170 15.44 5.57 13.43
C CYS A 170 14.71 6.38 12.34
N PRO A 171 15.11 7.65 12.10
CA PRO A 171 14.45 8.55 11.16
C PRO A 171 14.67 8.20 9.68
N ALA A 172 15.55 7.25 9.35
CA ALA A 172 15.83 6.83 7.98
C ALA A 172 15.19 5.47 7.63
N CYS A 173 15.32 4.50 8.52
CA CYS A 173 14.87 3.12 8.31
C CYS A 173 13.54 2.78 9.01
N TYR A 174 13.08 3.62 9.95
CA TYR A 174 11.97 3.33 10.88
C TYR A 174 12.13 2.07 11.70
N HIS A 175 13.37 1.58 11.80
CA HIS A 175 13.69 0.48 12.69
C HIS A 175 13.73 0.98 14.13
N GLU A 176 13.08 0.24 15.01
CA GLU A 176 13.13 0.45 16.45
C GLU A 176 14.57 0.20 16.92
N THR A 177 15.15 1.22 17.57
CA THR A 177 16.50 1.17 18.10
C THR A 177 16.40 1.32 19.61
N PRO A 178 16.89 0.34 20.40
CA PRO A 178 16.92 0.46 21.86
C PRO A 178 17.65 1.74 22.28
N ALA A 179 17.05 2.47 23.21
CA ALA A 179 17.54 3.76 23.66
C ALA A 179 17.77 3.77 25.18
N ALA A 180 18.75 4.56 25.62
CA ALA A 180 19.06 4.78 27.03
C ALA A 180 19.01 6.28 27.36
N GLY A 181 18.00 6.97 26.82
CA GLY A 181 17.82 8.42 26.94
C GLY A 181 18.33 9.25 25.76
N TYR A 182 18.58 10.55 25.98
CA TYR A 182 19.03 11.45 24.92
C TYR A 182 20.49 11.17 24.55
N GLY A 183 20.80 11.11 23.25
CA GLY A 183 22.13 10.77 22.77
C GLY A 183 22.20 10.49 21.27
N ARG A 184 23.39 10.09 20.81
CA ARG A 184 23.59 9.62 19.42
C ARG A 184 23.31 8.13 19.32
N TYR A 185 22.67 7.76 18.21
CA TYR A 185 22.27 6.39 17.89
C TYR A 185 22.66 6.04 16.46
N VAL A 186 22.93 4.75 16.23
CA VAL A 186 23.19 4.19 14.90
C VAL A 186 22.17 3.10 14.64
N CYS A 187 21.34 3.24 13.59
CA CYS A 187 20.36 2.21 13.22
C CYS A 187 21.08 0.90 12.88
N SER A 188 20.77 -0.18 13.59
CA SER A 188 21.28 -1.53 13.30
C SER A 188 20.90 -2.02 11.91
N HIS A 189 19.78 -1.53 11.36
CA HIS A 189 19.25 -1.94 10.07
C HIS A 189 19.83 -1.19 8.86
N CYS A 190 19.94 0.14 8.93
CA CYS A 190 20.41 0.98 7.80
C CYS A 190 21.69 1.77 8.07
N ARG A 191 22.31 1.59 9.24
CA ARG A 191 23.56 2.25 9.64
C ARG A 191 23.50 3.78 9.71
N THR A 192 22.33 4.40 9.54
CA THR A 192 22.14 5.84 9.71
C THR A 192 22.48 6.26 11.13
N GLU A 193 23.32 7.29 11.26
CA GLU A 193 23.63 7.95 12.53
C GLU A 193 22.66 9.11 12.75
N PHE A 194 22.04 9.18 13.93
CA PHE A 194 21.09 10.22 14.29
C PHE A 194 21.21 10.60 15.76
N LEU A 195 20.89 11.85 16.08
CA LEU A 195 20.85 12.41 17.43
C LEU A 195 19.41 12.44 17.91
N PHE A 196 19.15 11.88 19.08
CA PHE A 196 17.90 12.02 19.81
C PHE A 196 18.09 12.98 20.99
N GLU A 197 17.37 14.10 20.97
CA GLU A 197 17.46 15.20 21.93
C GLU A 197 16.05 15.70 22.32
N ARG A 198 15.94 16.56 23.33
CA ARG A 198 14.63 17.06 23.84
C ARG A 198 13.77 17.70 22.77
N THR A 199 14.40 18.28 21.74
CA THR A 199 13.76 18.98 20.62
C THR A 199 13.33 18.05 19.49
N GLY A 200 13.72 16.77 19.52
CA GLY A 200 13.35 15.76 18.53
C GLY A 200 14.54 14.90 18.09
N ILE A 201 14.45 14.37 16.86
CA ILE A 201 15.50 13.56 16.24
C ILE A 201 16.07 14.27 15.03
N ARG A 202 17.40 14.26 14.91
CA ARG A 202 18.14 14.82 13.77
C ARG A 202 19.10 13.80 13.17
N ILE A 203 19.09 13.65 11.86
CA ILE A 203 20.06 12.80 11.15
C ILE A 203 21.42 13.50 11.11
N LEU A 204 22.48 12.77 11.46
CA LEU A 204 23.86 13.24 11.42
C LEU A 204 24.57 12.76 10.15
N ASN A 205 24.46 11.47 9.83
CA ASN A 205 25.04 10.86 8.63
C ASN A 205 24.15 9.74 8.08
N GLN A 206 24.08 9.62 6.76
CA GLN A 206 23.48 8.49 6.04
C GLN A 206 24.58 7.82 5.21
N PHE A 207 24.73 6.50 5.38
CA PHE A 207 25.69 5.66 4.65
C PHE A 207 24.96 4.80 3.61
#